data_AF-A0A3M1ZWH3-F1
#
_entry.id   AF-A0A3M1ZWH3-F1
#
_cell.length_a   1.000
_cell.length_b   1.000
_cell.length_c   1.000
_cell.angle_alpha   90.00
_cell.angle_beta   90.00
_cell.angle_gamma   90.00
#
_symmetry.space_group_name_H-M   'P 1'
#
loop_
_entity.id
_entity.type
_entity.pdbx_description
1 polymer ?
#
loop_
_entity_poly.entity_id
_entity_poly.type
_entity_poly.pdbx_seq_one_letter_code
_entity_poly.pdbx_strand_id
1 'polypeptide(L)'
;MAQNRILLNGKLGEPFRAYRGNEKLTIATGWAPWWLDPEENHANWQNRQPVYNGFVLDGRFTQQLSTPWGTHVAGLWQQVPSAPGNRYEFTVEGLAWSSDDAAPGKILEPGDVNLQIGIDPTGGLDPESPLVIWSERIQPIGHWETLHLTAEAQTTIITVYLKSAPNLPKRQQAVFWRRARLRPLGQYRRGLNIVGSGDTHIILEPERPKPGEPVTVVVSSLRKHQNVSLLVLDEHERETAVSPHGYVLDGERHTWRYDFTPPNDGLYEIRFVADEGARLLSLRLLQVAREVQLVPSSSRLNYRRVYVLLPPTADIHWFVAAARGSYNGRYTIGFSADDAGIGEWEERHVLAVNPHHWPEVLTAAWFRQHYPGTKFTAVVANTPADLEAWLKNWTTDTNT
;
A
#
# COMPACT_ATOMS: atom_id res chain seq x y z
N MET A 1 -11.06 0.92 8.85
CA MET A 1 -10.27 0.36 7.73
C MET A 1 -9.54 1.52 7.09
N ALA A 2 -8.20 1.50 7.06
CA ALA A 2 -7.43 2.52 6.33
C ALA A 2 -7.87 2.50 4.86
N GLN A 3 -8.28 3.64 4.33
CA GLN A 3 -8.54 3.77 2.89
C GLN A 3 -7.18 3.64 2.20
N ASN A 4 -6.83 2.46 1.67
CA ASN A 4 -5.68 2.33 0.77
C ASN A 4 -5.98 3.14 -0.50
N ARG A 5 -5.59 4.41 -0.52
CA ARG A 5 -5.77 5.33 -1.63
C ARG A 5 -4.49 5.27 -2.47
N ILE A 6 -4.52 4.36 -3.43
CA ILE A 6 -3.37 4.13 -4.32
C ILE A 6 -3.09 5.36 -5.21
N LEU A 7 -4.14 6.13 -5.53
CA LEU A 7 -4.05 7.28 -6.42
C LEU A 7 -3.54 8.53 -5.72
N LEU A 8 -2.57 9.21 -6.33
CA LEU A 8 -2.23 10.58 -5.94
C LEU A 8 -3.38 11.51 -6.35
N ASN A 9 -3.79 12.38 -5.44
CA ASN A 9 -4.88 13.36 -5.64
C ASN A 9 -6.14 12.75 -6.31
N GLY A 10 -6.60 11.59 -5.84
CA GLY A 10 -7.81 10.94 -6.38
C GLY A 10 -9.08 11.80 -6.30
N LYS A 11 -9.09 12.89 -5.54
CA LYS A 11 -10.21 13.85 -5.59
C LYS A 11 -10.32 14.60 -6.93
N LEU A 12 -9.25 14.63 -7.74
CA LEU A 12 -9.12 15.40 -8.98
C LEU A 12 -9.52 16.86 -8.76
N GLY A 13 -8.90 17.45 -7.76
CA GLY A 13 -9.12 18.83 -7.30
C GLY A 13 -7.80 19.43 -6.83
N GLU A 14 -7.88 20.50 -6.04
CA GLU A 14 -6.69 21.21 -5.56
C GLU A 14 -5.70 20.31 -4.81
N PRO A 15 -4.37 20.54 -4.88
CA PRO A 15 -3.75 21.60 -5.65
C PRO A 15 -3.73 21.31 -7.16
N PHE A 16 -3.75 22.38 -7.95
CA PHE A 16 -3.50 22.33 -9.39
C PHE A 16 -2.15 22.98 -9.72
N ARG A 17 -1.55 22.55 -10.84
CA ARG A 17 -0.28 23.05 -11.37
C ARG A 17 -0.30 23.09 -12.88
N ALA A 18 0.47 24.01 -13.47
CA ALA A 18 0.72 24.05 -14.91
C ALA A 18 1.67 22.92 -15.31
N TYR A 19 1.20 21.98 -16.13
CA TYR A 19 1.99 20.85 -16.59
C TYR A 19 3.14 21.33 -17.47
N ARG A 20 4.39 21.06 -17.04
CA ARG A 20 5.62 21.49 -17.71
C ARG A 20 5.65 23.00 -18.00
N GLY A 21 5.06 23.80 -17.10
CA GLY A 21 5.01 25.26 -17.21
C GLY A 21 3.99 25.82 -18.22
N ASN A 22 3.16 24.96 -18.84
CA ASN A 22 2.11 25.43 -19.75
C ASN A 22 0.81 25.71 -19.00
N GLU A 23 0.44 26.99 -18.88
CA GLU A 23 -0.76 27.44 -18.16
C GLU A 23 -2.07 26.93 -18.77
N LYS A 24 -2.08 26.58 -20.07
CA LYS A 24 -3.24 25.94 -20.72
C LYS A 24 -3.43 24.48 -20.28
N LEU A 25 -2.45 23.90 -19.60
CA LEU A 25 -2.45 22.54 -19.10
C LEU A 25 -2.42 22.57 -17.58
N THR A 26 -3.45 23.14 -16.94
CA THR A 26 -3.56 23.19 -15.49
C THR A 26 -4.22 21.90 -14.96
N ILE A 27 -3.44 21.08 -14.23
CA ILE A 27 -3.77 19.71 -13.86
C ILE A 27 -3.71 19.52 -12.34
N ALA A 28 -4.61 18.70 -11.81
CA ALA A 28 -4.58 18.21 -10.44
C ALA A 28 -3.26 17.48 -10.19
N THR A 29 -2.47 17.93 -9.20
CA THR A 29 -1.13 17.36 -8.91
C THR A 29 -1.19 15.84 -8.79
N GLY A 30 -0.19 15.13 -9.30
CA GLY A 30 -0.17 13.66 -9.38
C GLY A 30 -0.79 13.10 -10.67
N TRP A 31 -1.43 13.90 -11.52
CA TRP A 31 -1.95 13.47 -12.82
C TRP A 31 -1.24 14.20 -13.96
N ALA A 32 -1.20 13.59 -15.13
CA ALA A 32 -0.65 14.19 -16.34
C ALA A 32 -1.69 14.19 -17.48
N PRO A 33 -1.68 15.19 -18.36
CA PRO A 33 -2.56 15.25 -19.52
C PRO A 33 -2.06 14.33 -20.63
N TRP A 34 -2.97 13.91 -21.51
CA TRP A 34 -2.65 13.29 -22.79
C TRP A 34 -3.69 13.70 -23.84
N TRP A 35 -3.27 13.80 -25.09
CA TRP A 35 -4.16 14.04 -26.22
C TRP A 35 -3.55 13.41 -27.47
N LEU A 36 -4.40 13.02 -28.42
CA LEU A 36 -3.96 12.67 -29.76
C LEU A 36 -3.82 13.97 -30.56
N ASP A 37 -2.76 14.08 -31.36
CA ASP A 37 -2.58 15.21 -32.25
C ASP A 37 -3.52 15.09 -33.48
N PRO A 38 -3.95 16.22 -34.08
CA PRO A 38 -4.73 16.17 -35.31
C PRO A 38 -3.88 15.61 -36.47
N GLU A 39 -4.49 14.79 -37.32
CA GLU A 39 -3.86 14.33 -38.56
C GLU A 39 -3.75 15.48 -39.58
N GLU A 40 -2.81 15.38 -40.52
CA GLU A 40 -2.52 16.46 -41.50
C GLU A 40 -3.75 16.88 -42.33
N ASN A 41 -4.68 15.96 -42.59
CA ASN A 41 -5.88 16.20 -43.39
C ASN A 41 -7.14 16.54 -42.56
N HIS A 42 -7.02 16.61 -41.23
CA HIS A 42 -8.14 16.95 -40.36
C HIS A 42 -8.54 18.42 -40.50
N ALA A 43 -9.85 18.67 -40.53
CA ALA A 43 -10.37 20.03 -40.43
C ALA A 43 -9.92 20.68 -39.12
N ASN A 44 -9.84 22.01 -39.09
CA ASN A 44 -9.34 22.75 -37.92
C ASN A 44 -10.13 22.55 -36.61
N TRP A 45 -11.35 22.01 -36.68
CA TRP A 45 -12.20 21.64 -35.54
C TRP A 45 -12.00 20.19 -35.10
N GLN A 46 -11.31 19.36 -35.89
CA GLN A 46 -11.07 17.95 -35.59
C GLN A 46 -9.85 17.77 -34.70
N ASN A 47 -10.01 16.96 -33.66
CA ASN A 47 -8.95 16.53 -32.75
C ASN A 47 -8.02 17.65 -32.24
N ARG A 48 -8.60 18.76 -31.79
CA ARG A 48 -7.86 19.91 -31.26
C ARG A 48 -7.30 19.57 -29.88
N GLN A 49 -6.10 20.08 -29.59
CA GLN A 49 -5.56 20.03 -28.23
C GLN A 49 -6.52 20.74 -27.25
N PRO A 50 -7.01 20.04 -26.22
CA PRO A 50 -7.87 20.66 -25.22
C PRO A 50 -7.12 21.62 -24.29
N VAL A 51 -7.88 22.50 -23.65
CA VAL A 51 -7.42 23.27 -22.48
C VAL A 51 -7.81 22.52 -21.21
N TYR A 52 -6.89 22.44 -20.25
CA TYR A 52 -7.11 21.80 -18.95
C TYR A 52 -7.07 22.85 -17.85
N ASN A 53 -8.02 22.79 -16.92
CA ASN A 53 -8.11 23.74 -15.80
C ASN A 53 -8.67 23.08 -14.53
N GLY A 54 -8.42 23.71 -13.38
CA GLY A 54 -9.28 23.54 -12.22
C GLY A 54 -10.56 24.36 -12.38
N PHE A 55 -11.73 23.75 -12.16
CA PHE A 55 -13.02 24.42 -12.31
C PHE A 55 -13.92 24.18 -11.11
N VAL A 56 -14.56 25.23 -10.59
CA VAL A 56 -15.52 25.11 -9.50
C VAL A 56 -16.89 24.73 -10.07
N LEU A 57 -17.31 23.50 -9.83
CA LEU A 57 -18.63 22.98 -10.20
C LEU A 57 -19.27 22.37 -8.95
N ASP A 58 -20.53 22.70 -8.69
CA ASP A 58 -21.27 22.31 -7.47
C ASP A 58 -20.54 22.68 -6.16
N GLY A 59 -19.96 23.87 -6.11
CA GLY A 59 -19.28 24.39 -4.92
C GLY A 59 -17.94 23.72 -4.60
N ARG A 60 -17.36 22.94 -5.52
CA ARG A 60 -16.07 22.28 -5.32
C ARG A 60 -15.18 22.35 -6.55
N PHE A 61 -13.87 22.38 -6.35
CA PHE A 61 -12.93 22.21 -7.45
C PHE A 61 -12.99 20.80 -8.04
N THR A 62 -12.97 20.76 -9.37
CA THR A 62 -12.93 19.58 -10.24
C THR A 62 -11.89 19.79 -11.32
N GLN A 63 -11.38 18.69 -11.89
CA GLN A 63 -10.51 18.78 -13.04
C GLN A 63 -11.36 18.92 -14.30
N GLN A 64 -11.15 19.99 -15.06
CA GLN A 64 -11.81 20.28 -16.32
C GLN A 64 -10.89 19.98 -17.51
N LEU A 65 -11.51 19.51 -18.58
CA LEU A 65 -10.98 19.42 -19.93
C LEU A 65 -11.96 20.13 -20.88
N SER A 66 -11.50 21.06 -21.72
CA SER A 66 -12.39 21.89 -22.54
C SER A 66 -11.86 22.12 -23.96
N THR A 67 -12.73 21.94 -24.95
CA THR A 67 -12.42 22.05 -26.39
C THR A 67 -13.58 22.70 -27.16
N PRO A 68 -13.97 23.95 -26.85
CA PRO A 68 -15.11 24.59 -27.49
C PRO A 68 -14.90 24.72 -29.01
N TRP A 69 -15.96 24.47 -29.78
CA TRP A 69 -15.95 24.42 -31.25
C TRP A 69 -14.96 23.40 -31.81
N GLY A 70 -14.73 22.30 -31.10
CA GLY A 70 -13.81 21.27 -31.52
C GLY A 70 -14.15 19.90 -30.96
N THR A 71 -13.57 18.89 -31.59
CA THR A 71 -13.49 17.53 -31.07
C THR A 71 -12.09 17.27 -30.54
N HIS A 72 -11.93 16.22 -29.74
CA HIS A 72 -10.63 15.77 -29.22
C HIS A 72 -10.70 14.28 -28.91
N VAL A 73 -9.55 13.63 -28.79
CA VAL A 73 -9.38 12.37 -28.06
C VAL A 73 -8.29 12.60 -27.04
N ALA A 74 -8.69 12.73 -25.77
CA ALA A 74 -7.80 13.23 -24.74
C ALA A 74 -8.29 12.92 -23.32
N GLY A 75 -7.42 13.11 -22.35
CA GLY A 75 -7.77 13.05 -20.95
C GLY A 75 -6.55 13.07 -20.04
N LEU A 76 -6.60 12.27 -18.98
CA LEU A 76 -5.59 12.27 -17.92
C LEU A 76 -5.08 10.86 -17.68
N TRP A 77 -3.86 10.74 -17.16
CA TRP A 77 -3.30 9.46 -16.74
C TRP A 77 -2.50 9.57 -15.45
N GLN A 78 -2.36 8.44 -14.77
CA GLN A 78 -1.49 8.27 -13.61
C GLN A 78 -1.01 6.81 -13.55
N GLN A 79 0.30 6.63 -13.37
CA GLN A 79 0.88 5.34 -13.01
C GLN A 79 0.84 5.16 -11.50
N VAL A 80 0.51 3.93 -11.09
CA VAL A 80 0.41 3.57 -9.68
C VAL A 80 1.14 2.26 -9.39
N PRO A 81 1.64 2.09 -8.16
CA PRO A 81 2.20 0.82 -7.75
C PRO A 81 1.09 -0.26 -7.72
N SER A 82 1.45 -1.46 -8.17
CA SER A 82 0.58 -2.62 -8.18
C SER A 82 1.36 -3.91 -7.89
N ALA A 83 0.65 -5.04 -7.80
CA ALA A 83 1.31 -6.35 -7.79
C ALA A 83 0.68 -7.25 -8.86
N PRO A 84 1.49 -7.97 -9.66
CA PRO A 84 0.99 -8.90 -10.65
C PRO A 84 0.00 -9.91 -10.06
N GLY A 85 -1.11 -10.14 -10.75
CA GLY A 85 -2.19 -11.02 -10.34
C GLY A 85 -3.20 -10.40 -9.35
N ASN A 86 -2.95 -9.20 -8.82
CA ASN A 86 -3.97 -8.48 -8.08
C ASN A 86 -5.02 -7.89 -9.05
N ARG A 87 -6.29 -8.04 -8.70
CA ARG A 87 -7.38 -7.31 -9.38
C ARG A 87 -7.60 -5.96 -8.73
N TYR A 88 -7.81 -4.93 -9.54
CA TYR A 88 -8.07 -3.57 -9.10
C TYR A 88 -9.42 -3.11 -9.63
N GLU A 89 -10.20 -2.47 -8.76
CA GLU A 89 -11.38 -1.71 -9.13
C GLU A 89 -11.03 -0.22 -9.24
N PHE A 90 -11.30 0.36 -10.40
CA PHE A 90 -11.16 1.78 -10.69
C PHE A 90 -12.53 2.41 -10.87
N THR A 91 -12.80 3.49 -10.14
CA THR A 91 -14.06 4.26 -10.25
C THR A 91 -13.77 5.75 -10.31
N VAL A 92 -14.51 6.49 -11.14
CA VAL A 92 -14.38 7.95 -11.26
C VAL A 92 -15.74 8.55 -11.57
N GLU A 93 -16.06 9.71 -11.00
CA GLU A 93 -17.24 10.48 -11.39
C GLU A 93 -16.90 11.41 -12.56
N GLY A 94 -17.68 11.33 -13.64
CA GLY A 94 -17.59 12.17 -14.83
C GLY A 94 -18.88 12.95 -15.08
N LEU A 95 -18.75 14.17 -15.59
CA LEU A 95 -19.84 15.00 -16.10
C LEU A 95 -19.36 15.68 -17.38
N ALA A 96 -20.25 15.86 -18.36
CA ALA A 96 -19.94 16.63 -19.56
C ALA A 96 -20.94 17.75 -19.83
N TRP A 97 -20.45 18.81 -20.46
CA TRP A 97 -21.24 19.81 -21.15
C TRP A 97 -20.99 19.64 -22.65
N SER A 98 -22.06 19.48 -23.42
CA SER A 98 -22.07 19.48 -24.87
C SER A 98 -23.33 20.20 -25.34
N SER A 99 -23.18 21.33 -26.03
CA SER A 99 -24.32 22.20 -26.38
C SER A 99 -23.96 23.23 -27.44
N ASP A 100 -24.92 23.60 -28.28
CA ASP A 100 -24.80 24.74 -29.21
C ASP A 100 -25.18 26.09 -28.57
N ASP A 101 -25.71 26.06 -27.34
CA ASP A 101 -25.86 27.27 -26.53
C ASP A 101 -24.53 27.68 -25.89
N ALA A 102 -24.38 28.94 -25.48
CA ALA A 102 -23.21 29.43 -24.74
C ALA A 102 -23.40 29.41 -23.21
N ALA A 103 -24.64 29.33 -22.72
CA ALA A 103 -24.95 29.39 -21.30
C ALA A 103 -24.46 28.12 -20.56
N PRO A 104 -23.58 28.24 -19.54
CA PRO A 104 -23.01 27.10 -18.83
C PRO A 104 -24.04 26.05 -18.41
N GLY A 105 -23.79 24.79 -18.78
CA GLY A 105 -24.65 23.65 -18.42
C GLY A 105 -26.00 23.58 -19.14
N LYS A 106 -26.34 24.54 -20.01
CA LYS A 106 -27.53 24.45 -20.85
C LYS A 106 -27.34 23.38 -21.92
N ILE A 107 -28.34 22.54 -22.11
CA ILE A 107 -28.33 21.45 -23.11
C ILE A 107 -29.19 21.88 -24.30
N LEU A 108 -28.55 22.17 -25.42
CA LEU A 108 -29.18 22.47 -26.71
C LEU A 108 -28.43 21.69 -27.78
N GLU A 109 -29.11 20.76 -28.46
CA GLU A 109 -28.53 19.91 -29.51
C GLU A 109 -27.16 19.31 -29.09
N PRO A 110 -27.08 18.52 -28.00
CA PRO A 110 -25.81 17.97 -27.55
C PRO A 110 -25.20 17.01 -28.59
N GLY A 111 -23.86 16.94 -28.63
CA GLY A 111 -23.12 15.87 -29.30
C GLY A 111 -22.73 14.76 -28.32
N ASP A 112 -22.30 13.61 -28.83
CA ASP A 112 -21.73 12.57 -27.97
C ASP A 112 -20.39 13.05 -27.43
N VAL A 113 -20.12 12.73 -26.18
CA VAL A 113 -18.92 13.08 -25.41
C VAL A 113 -18.00 11.88 -25.18
N ASN A 114 -18.57 10.66 -25.27
CA ASN A 114 -17.86 9.38 -25.23
C ASN A 114 -16.85 9.27 -24.09
N LEU A 115 -17.31 9.49 -22.86
CA LEU A 115 -16.46 9.37 -21.67
C LEU A 115 -16.14 7.91 -21.41
N GLN A 116 -14.88 7.63 -21.06
CA GLN A 116 -14.39 6.31 -20.66
C GLN A 116 -13.32 6.45 -19.56
N ILE A 117 -13.16 5.40 -18.75
CA ILE A 117 -11.96 5.19 -17.94
C ILE A 117 -11.22 3.95 -18.43
N GLY A 118 -9.91 3.91 -18.25
CA GLY A 118 -9.06 2.82 -18.73
C GLY A 118 -8.05 2.36 -17.69
N ILE A 119 -7.61 1.11 -17.81
CA ILE A 119 -6.46 0.54 -17.10
C ILE A 119 -5.58 -0.15 -18.14
N ASP A 120 -4.32 0.29 -18.25
CA ASP A 120 -3.26 -0.52 -18.85
C ASP A 120 -2.67 -1.43 -17.76
N PRO A 121 -2.89 -2.75 -17.83
CA PRO A 121 -2.44 -3.68 -16.79
C PRO A 121 -0.94 -3.92 -16.80
N THR A 122 -0.23 -3.47 -17.84
CA THR A 122 1.23 -3.59 -17.97
C THR A 122 1.97 -2.33 -17.50
N GLY A 123 1.24 -1.22 -17.32
CA GLY A 123 1.83 0.07 -16.98
C GLY A 123 2.32 0.87 -18.19
N GLY A 124 1.88 0.51 -19.40
CA GLY A 124 2.14 1.27 -20.61
C GLY A 124 1.64 2.72 -20.52
N LEU A 125 2.30 3.63 -21.25
CA LEU A 125 1.94 5.06 -21.28
C LEU A 125 1.27 5.49 -22.59
N ASP A 126 1.24 4.62 -23.60
CA ASP A 126 0.57 4.89 -24.87
C ASP A 126 -0.96 4.73 -24.73
N PRO A 127 -1.74 5.82 -24.81
CA PRO A 127 -3.20 5.76 -24.67
C PRO A 127 -3.90 5.06 -25.85
N GLU A 128 -3.21 4.85 -26.98
CA GLU A 128 -3.72 4.11 -28.15
C GLU A 128 -3.39 2.62 -28.10
N SER A 129 -2.61 2.18 -27.11
CA SER A 129 -2.24 0.79 -26.94
C SER A 129 -3.49 -0.11 -26.85
N PRO A 130 -3.53 -1.23 -27.60
CA PRO A 130 -4.63 -2.18 -27.51
C PRO A 130 -4.65 -2.94 -26.17
N LEU A 131 -3.61 -2.79 -25.36
CA LEU A 131 -3.53 -3.37 -24.01
C LEU A 131 -4.35 -2.56 -22.99
N VAL A 132 -4.71 -1.32 -23.29
CA VAL A 132 -5.57 -0.52 -22.42
C VAL A 132 -6.97 -1.11 -22.44
N ILE A 133 -7.41 -1.62 -21.28
CA ILE A 133 -8.77 -2.08 -21.08
C ILE A 133 -9.61 -0.83 -20.78
N TRP A 134 -10.59 -0.51 -21.63
CA TRP A 134 -11.48 0.62 -21.45
C TRP A 134 -12.84 0.20 -20.92
N SER A 135 -13.47 1.04 -20.11
CA SER A 135 -14.89 0.92 -19.77
C SER A 135 -15.77 1.12 -21.00
N GLU A 136 -17.06 0.81 -20.86
CA GLU A 136 -18.07 1.26 -21.82
C GLU A 136 -18.05 2.79 -21.97
N ARG A 137 -18.48 3.26 -23.15
CA ARG A 137 -18.65 4.69 -23.44
C ARG A 137 -19.95 5.17 -22.83
N ILE A 138 -19.89 6.27 -22.09
CA ILE A 138 -21.08 6.90 -21.50
C ILE A 138 -21.21 8.36 -21.91
N GLN A 139 -22.42 8.90 -21.75
CA GLN A 139 -22.82 10.26 -22.16
C GLN A 139 -23.41 11.06 -20.98
N PRO A 140 -22.66 11.34 -19.91
CA PRO A 140 -23.19 12.00 -18.71
C PRO A 140 -23.34 13.51 -18.91
N ILE A 141 -24.23 13.90 -19.83
CA ILE A 141 -24.44 15.30 -20.20
C ILE A 141 -25.34 15.95 -19.15
N GLY A 142 -24.83 16.98 -18.48
CA GLY A 142 -25.56 17.75 -17.47
C GLY A 142 -25.79 17.06 -16.13
N HIS A 143 -25.21 15.88 -15.90
CA HIS A 143 -25.30 15.16 -14.62
C HIS A 143 -24.02 14.39 -14.33
N TRP A 144 -23.79 14.06 -13.06
CA TRP A 144 -22.65 13.23 -12.66
C TRP A 144 -22.99 11.75 -12.78
N GLU A 145 -22.12 10.99 -13.43
CA GLU A 145 -22.21 9.54 -13.53
C GLU A 145 -20.90 8.91 -13.05
N THR A 146 -20.99 7.75 -12.38
CA THR A 146 -19.82 7.01 -11.92
C THR A 146 -19.44 5.96 -12.95
N LEU A 147 -18.26 6.10 -13.55
CA LEU A 147 -17.66 5.06 -14.37
C LEU A 147 -16.99 4.03 -13.45
N HIS A 148 -17.06 2.76 -13.85
CA HIS A 148 -16.49 1.63 -13.12
C HIS A 148 -15.73 0.73 -14.10
N LEU A 149 -14.57 0.25 -13.68
CA LEU A 149 -13.75 -0.69 -14.43
C LEU A 149 -13.00 -1.60 -13.46
N THR A 150 -12.83 -2.86 -13.84
CA THR A 150 -11.97 -3.79 -13.11
C THR A 150 -10.96 -4.43 -14.05
N ALA A 151 -9.70 -4.48 -13.65
CA ALA A 151 -8.63 -5.15 -14.39
C ALA A 151 -7.67 -5.88 -13.44
N GLU A 152 -6.98 -6.89 -13.96
CA GLU A 152 -5.90 -7.58 -13.25
C GLU A 152 -4.55 -7.00 -13.66
N ALA A 153 -3.72 -6.61 -12.68
CA ALA A 153 -2.38 -6.12 -12.95
C ALA A 153 -1.48 -7.25 -13.46
N GLN A 154 -0.68 -6.97 -14.47
CA GLN A 154 0.28 -7.91 -15.06
C GLN A 154 1.72 -7.59 -14.63
N THR A 155 1.97 -6.36 -14.18
CA THR A 155 3.29 -5.92 -13.71
C THR A 155 3.17 -5.27 -12.33
N THR A 156 4.27 -4.69 -11.83
CA THR A 156 4.30 -3.94 -10.56
C THR A 156 3.84 -2.49 -10.71
N ILE A 157 3.48 -2.05 -11.91
CA ILE A 157 2.89 -0.73 -12.22
C ILE A 157 1.69 -0.93 -13.13
N ILE A 158 0.58 -0.27 -12.84
CA ILE A 158 -0.49 -0.10 -13.83
C ILE A 158 -0.66 1.37 -14.14
N THR A 159 -1.16 1.68 -15.34
CA THR A 159 -1.54 3.05 -15.70
C THR A 159 -3.04 3.13 -15.73
N VAL A 160 -3.61 4.09 -15.02
CA VAL A 160 -5.03 4.44 -15.14
C VAL A 160 -5.21 5.62 -16.08
N TYR A 161 -6.28 5.60 -16.87
CA TYR A 161 -6.61 6.63 -17.83
C TYR A 161 -8.02 7.17 -17.61
N LEU A 162 -8.20 8.48 -17.79
CA LEU A 162 -9.48 9.12 -18.06
C LEU A 162 -9.49 9.54 -19.52
N LYS A 163 -10.64 9.42 -20.18
CA LYS A 163 -10.79 9.73 -21.60
C LYS A 163 -12.13 10.40 -21.87
N SER A 164 -12.10 11.37 -22.78
CA SER A 164 -13.29 11.86 -23.48
C SER A 164 -12.96 11.97 -24.97
N ALA A 165 -13.98 11.74 -25.80
CA ALA A 165 -13.83 11.70 -27.24
C ALA A 165 -15.07 12.27 -27.95
N PRO A 166 -15.36 13.58 -27.79
CA PRO A 166 -16.56 14.15 -28.38
C PRO A 166 -16.56 14.06 -29.90
N ASN A 167 -17.72 13.75 -30.49
CA ASN A 167 -17.83 13.50 -31.94
C ASN A 167 -18.21 14.75 -32.75
N LEU A 168 -18.71 15.81 -32.11
CA LEU A 168 -19.13 17.03 -32.76
C LEU A 168 -18.49 18.28 -32.13
N PRO A 169 -18.16 19.31 -32.93
CA PRO A 169 -17.52 20.54 -32.45
C PRO A 169 -18.52 21.51 -31.83
N LYS A 170 -19.14 21.12 -30.72
CA LYS A 170 -20.18 21.92 -30.05
C LYS A 170 -19.63 23.20 -29.44
N ARG A 171 -20.46 24.24 -29.39
CA ARG A 171 -20.09 25.57 -28.86
C ARG A 171 -19.59 25.48 -27.42
N GLN A 172 -20.33 24.78 -26.56
CA GLN A 172 -19.85 24.29 -25.28
C GLN A 172 -19.43 22.84 -25.42
N GLN A 173 -18.18 22.56 -25.08
CA GLN A 173 -17.65 21.21 -25.09
C GLN A 173 -16.62 21.08 -23.96
N ALA A 174 -17.06 20.59 -22.81
CA ALA A 174 -16.22 20.43 -21.63
C ALA A 174 -16.56 19.16 -20.86
N VAL A 175 -15.57 18.59 -20.20
CA VAL A 175 -15.69 17.40 -19.34
C VAL A 175 -15.07 17.71 -17.99
N PHE A 176 -15.69 17.20 -16.94
CA PHE A 176 -15.30 17.40 -15.56
C PHE A 176 -15.12 16.04 -14.89
N TRP A 177 -14.03 15.88 -14.16
CA TRP A 177 -13.70 14.65 -13.45
C TRP A 177 -13.53 14.91 -11.95
N ARG A 178 -14.04 14.00 -11.12
CA ARG A 178 -13.85 14.04 -9.66
C ARG A 178 -13.90 12.65 -9.03
N ARG A 179 -13.38 12.54 -7.80
CA ARG A 179 -13.52 11.34 -6.94
C ARG A 179 -13.05 10.04 -7.60
N ALA A 180 -11.92 10.09 -8.30
CA ALA A 180 -11.21 8.90 -8.70
C ALA A 180 -10.78 8.07 -7.48
N ARG A 181 -11.03 6.76 -7.55
CA ARG A 181 -10.61 5.77 -6.56
C ARG A 181 -10.11 4.54 -7.28
N LEU A 182 -8.99 4.03 -6.81
CA LEU A 182 -8.45 2.75 -7.23
C LEU A 182 -8.21 1.92 -5.97
N ARG A 183 -8.76 0.71 -5.93
CA ARG A 183 -8.61 -0.19 -4.78
C ARG A 183 -8.34 -1.62 -5.26
N PRO A 184 -7.51 -2.39 -4.55
CA PRO A 184 -7.38 -3.81 -4.82
C PRO A 184 -8.64 -4.55 -4.37
N LEU A 185 -8.97 -5.62 -5.08
CA LEU A 185 -10.06 -6.54 -4.77
C LEU A 185 -9.50 -7.86 -4.24
N GLY A 186 -10.15 -8.44 -3.22
CA GLY A 186 -9.80 -9.75 -2.68
C GLY A 186 -8.53 -9.76 -1.80
N GLN A 187 -7.85 -10.90 -1.75
CA GLN A 187 -6.59 -11.06 -1.01
C GLN A 187 -5.48 -10.25 -1.70
N TYR A 188 -5.29 -9.03 -1.24
CA TYR A 188 -4.27 -8.12 -1.75
C TYR A 188 -2.87 -8.65 -1.46
N ARG A 189 -2.13 -9.02 -2.51
CA ARG A 189 -0.69 -9.28 -2.40
C ARG A 189 0.01 -7.94 -2.42
N ARG A 190 0.61 -7.52 -1.30
CA ARG A 190 1.49 -6.34 -1.29
C ARG A 190 2.71 -6.66 -2.15
N GLY A 191 2.88 -5.93 -3.26
CA GLY A 191 4.13 -5.93 -4.00
C GLY A 191 5.20 -5.29 -3.12
N LEU A 192 6.06 -6.11 -2.52
CA LEU A 192 7.13 -5.66 -1.62
C LEU A 192 8.39 -5.19 -2.38
N ASN A 193 8.35 -5.15 -3.71
CA ASN A 193 9.54 -5.02 -4.54
C ASN A 193 9.53 -3.72 -5.37
N ILE A 194 10.70 -3.09 -5.39
CA ILE A 194 11.19 -2.00 -6.24
C ILE A 194 10.31 -1.81 -7.48
N VAL A 195 9.52 -0.74 -7.47
CA VAL A 195 8.58 -0.41 -8.54
C VAL A 195 9.23 0.61 -9.46
N GLY A 196 9.77 0.23 -10.61
CA GLY A 196 10.44 1.18 -11.50
C GLY A 196 11.13 0.56 -12.70
N SER A 197 11.42 1.35 -13.74
CA SER A 197 12.33 0.96 -14.83
C SER A 197 13.60 0.41 -14.21
N GLY A 198 13.92 -0.87 -14.46
CA GLY A 198 14.87 -1.65 -13.64
C GLY A 198 16.29 -1.08 -13.48
N ASP A 199 16.63 0.03 -14.15
CA ASP A 199 17.85 0.80 -13.95
C ASP A 199 17.77 1.88 -12.86
N THR A 200 16.59 2.25 -12.36
CA THR A 200 16.39 3.33 -11.36
C THR A 200 16.32 2.82 -9.93
N HIS A 201 17.30 3.22 -9.10
CA HIS A 201 17.51 2.70 -7.75
C HIS A 201 17.46 3.81 -6.70
N ILE A 202 16.83 3.55 -5.55
CA ILE A 202 16.75 4.48 -4.40
C ILE A 202 17.62 3.95 -3.25
N ILE A 203 18.60 4.73 -2.83
CA ILE A 203 19.46 4.50 -1.65
C ILE A 203 19.04 5.48 -0.55
N LEU A 204 19.01 5.02 0.69
CA LEU A 204 18.60 5.78 1.88
C LEU A 204 19.71 5.74 2.92
N GLU A 205 20.05 6.89 3.50
CA GLU A 205 21.03 6.99 4.58
C GLU A 205 20.48 7.90 5.71
N PRO A 206 20.27 7.37 6.93
CA PRO A 206 20.41 5.96 7.32
C PRO A 206 19.24 5.09 6.78
N GLU A 207 19.45 3.78 6.66
CA GLU A 207 18.40 2.84 6.22
C GLU A 207 17.34 2.53 7.28
N ARG A 208 17.63 2.85 8.55
CA ARG A 208 16.74 2.62 9.71
C ARG A 208 16.70 3.87 10.60
N PRO A 209 16.16 4.99 10.10
CA PRO A 209 16.11 6.23 10.85
C PRO A 209 15.13 6.16 12.00
N LYS A 210 15.42 6.96 13.03
CA LYS A 210 14.46 7.27 14.10
C LYS A 210 13.56 8.44 13.68
N PRO A 211 12.36 8.58 14.28
CA PRO A 211 11.55 9.78 14.07
C PRO A 211 12.33 11.05 14.41
N GLY A 212 12.30 12.04 13.52
CA GLY A 212 13.05 13.30 13.65
C GLY A 212 14.49 13.25 13.14
N GLU A 213 15.00 12.08 12.76
CA GLU A 213 16.35 11.93 12.17
C GLU A 213 16.31 12.24 10.67
N PRO A 214 17.14 13.16 10.15
CA PRO A 214 17.21 13.42 8.71
C PRO A 214 17.64 12.18 7.92
N VAL A 215 17.00 11.98 6.77
CA VAL A 215 17.29 10.90 5.83
C VAL A 215 17.73 11.52 4.51
N THR A 216 18.92 11.15 4.06
CA THR A 216 19.39 11.41 2.71
C THR A 216 18.89 10.33 1.77
N VAL A 217 18.37 10.76 0.63
CA VAL A 217 17.90 9.93 -0.46
C VAL A 217 18.76 10.19 -1.68
N VAL A 218 19.36 9.13 -2.20
CA VAL A 218 20.12 9.15 -3.45
C VAL A 218 19.41 8.26 -4.45
N VAL A 219 18.89 8.87 -5.50
CA VAL A 219 18.32 8.14 -6.64
C VAL A 219 19.35 8.07 -7.75
N SER A 220 19.61 6.88 -8.29
CA SER A 220 20.52 6.69 -9.43
C SER A 220 19.86 5.95 -10.59
N SER A 221 20.17 6.31 -11.83
CA SER A 221 19.68 5.63 -13.04
C SER A 221 20.70 5.69 -14.18
N LEU A 222 20.65 4.73 -15.11
CA LEU A 222 21.46 4.79 -16.34
C LEU A 222 20.89 5.79 -17.36
N ARG A 223 19.58 6.05 -17.30
CA ARG A 223 18.91 7.03 -18.16
C ARG A 223 18.64 8.34 -17.41
N LYS A 224 18.76 9.46 -18.11
CA LYS A 224 18.33 10.75 -17.58
C LYS A 224 16.81 10.84 -17.55
N HIS A 225 16.25 11.00 -16.36
CA HIS A 225 14.84 11.33 -16.19
C HIS A 225 14.64 12.85 -16.13
N GLN A 226 13.53 13.33 -16.68
CA GLN A 226 13.18 14.75 -16.71
C GLN A 226 11.95 15.03 -15.85
N ASN A 227 11.81 16.26 -15.37
CA ASN A 227 10.68 16.71 -14.55
C ASN A 227 10.45 15.79 -13.34
N VAL A 228 11.55 15.45 -12.65
CA VAL A 228 11.54 14.50 -11.53
C VAL A 228 11.45 15.18 -10.19
N SER A 229 10.80 14.50 -9.26
CA SER A 229 10.74 14.88 -7.85
C SER A 229 10.71 13.62 -6.98
N LEU A 230 10.88 13.84 -5.68
CA LEU A 230 10.73 12.80 -4.68
C LEU A 230 9.47 13.09 -3.86
N LEU A 231 8.59 12.09 -3.74
CA LEU A 231 7.46 12.12 -2.83
C LEU A 231 7.73 11.17 -1.67
N VAL A 232 7.44 11.62 -0.47
CA VAL A 232 7.56 10.83 0.76
C VAL A 232 6.21 10.83 1.44
N LEU A 233 5.57 9.67 1.50
CA LEU A 233 4.22 9.49 2.03
C LEU A 233 4.27 8.61 3.27
N ASP A 234 3.58 9.00 4.35
CA ASP A 234 3.39 8.11 5.50
C ASP A 234 2.25 7.09 5.28
N GLU A 235 1.99 6.23 6.26
CA GLU A 235 0.91 5.23 6.22
C GLU A 235 -0.52 5.81 6.13
N HIS A 236 -0.66 7.12 6.32
CA HIS A 236 -1.90 7.87 6.15
C HIS A 236 -1.87 8.75 4.89
N GLU A 237 -0.88 8.52 4.00
CA GLU A 237 -0.67 9.24 2.75
C GLU A 237 -0.44 10.73 2.93
N ARG A 238 0.06 11.14 4.10
CA ARG A 238 0.49 12.52 4.32
C ARG A 238 1.87 12.71 3.74
N GLU A 239 2.00 13.73 2.90
CA GLU A 239 3.28 14.11 2.33
C GLU A 239 4.21 14.70 3.41
N THR A 240 5.46 14.21 3.42
CA THR A 240 6.56 14.80 4.17
C THR A 240 7.32 15.76 3.27
N ALA A 241 7.68 16.94 3.79
CA ALA A 241 8.46 17.90 3.03
C ALA A 241 9.82 17.33 2.64
N VAL A 242 10.22 17.58 1.39
CA VAL A 242 11.49 17.10 0.82
C VAL A 242 12.30 18.30 0.33
N SER A 243 13.60 18.29 0.64
CA SER A 243 14.58 19.27 0.17
C SER A 243 15.42 18.67 -0.97
N PRO A 244 15.33 19.18 -2.21
CA PRO A 244 16.21 18.73 -3.30
C PRO A 244 17.62 19.35 -3.17
N HIS A 245 18.66 18.55 -3.39
CA HIS A 245 20.06 18.98 -3.34
C HIS A 245 20.75 19.00 -4.72
N GLY A 246 20.03 18.61 -5.77
CA GLY A 246 20.49 18.75 -7.16
C GLY A 246 20.67 17.43 -7.88
N TYR A 247 21.24 17.55 -9.08
CA TYR A 247 21.47 16.48 -10.04
C TYR A 247 22.93 16.48 -10.47
N VAL A 248 23.53 15.29 -10.57
CA VAL A 248 24.90 15.09 -11.07
C VAL A 248 24.92 13.89 -12.02
N LEU A 249 25.77 13.96 -13.04
CA LEU A 249 26.18 12.79 -13.83
C LEU A 249 27.52 12.30 -13.27
N ASP A 250 27.54 11.14 -12.64
CA ASP A 250 28.73 10.53 -12.04
C ASP A 250 29.07 9.24 -12.82
N GLY A 251 30.16 9.29 -13.58
CA GLY A 251 30.46 8.29 -14.60
C GLY A 251 29.32 8.16 -15.62
N GLU A 252 28.70 6.98 -15.69
CA GLU A 252 27.56 6.68 -16.58
C GLU A 252 26.20 6.80 -15.87
N ARG A 253 26.16 7.16 -14.59
CA ARG A 253 24.91 7.22 -13.80
C ARG A 253 24.44 8.64 -13.55
N HIS A 254 23.17 8.86 -13.82
CA HIS A 254 22.43 10.05 -13.43
C HIS A 254 22.01 9.90 -11.96
N THR A 255 22.36 10.88 -11.15
CA THR A 255 22.09 10.86 -9.70
C THR A 255 21.33 12.10 -9.26
N TRP A 256 20.28 11.91 -8.48
CA TRP A 256 19.50 12.97 -7.83
C TRP A 256 19.57 12.80 -6.32
N ARG A 257 19.82 13.88 -5.59
CA ARG A 257 19.90 13.87 -4.13
C ARG A 257 18.77 14.68 -3.52
N TYR A 258 18.16 14.14 -2.47
CA TYR A 258 17.12 14.76 -1.68
C TYR A 258 17.36 14.48 -0.20
N ASP A 259 16.90 15.35 0.68
CA ASP A 259 16.84 15.10 2.12
C ASP A 259 15.39 15.28 2.62
N PHE A 260 14.97 14.48 3.59
CA PHE A 260 13.70 14.67 4.31
C PHE A 260 13.84 14.24 5.77
N THR A 261 12.91 14.64 6.63
CA THR A 261 12.90 14.23 8.04
C THR A 261 11.54 13.62 8.39
N PRO A 262 11.43 12.31 8.61
CA PRO A 262 10.18 11.67 9.00
C PRO A 262 9.81 12.08 10.43
N PRO A 263 8.65 12.73 10.66
CA PRO A 263 8.30 13.25 11.99
C PRO A 263 7.86 12.17 12.98
N ASN A 264 7.27 11.08 12.47
CA ASN A 264 6.66 10.03 13.28
C ASN A 264 7.24 8.66 12.91
N ASP A 265 7.10 7.70 13.82
CA ASP A 265 7.30 6.29 13.52
C ASP A 265 6.21 5.79 12.57
N GLY A 266 6.55 4.75 11.80
CA GLY A 266 5.64 4.17 10.81
C GLY A 266 6.35 3.74 9.54
N LEU A 267 5.56 3.23 8.60
CA LEU A 267 6.02 2.87 7.27
C LEU A 267 5.85 4.08 6.33
N TYR A 268 6.92 4.43 5.64
CA TYR A 268 6.93 5.49 4.64
C TYR A 268 7.14 4.89 3.24
N GLU A 269 6.41 5.42 2.25
CA GLU A 269 6.65 5.17 0.84
C GLU A 269 7.49 6.30 0.25
N ILE A 270 8.67 5.95 -0.25
CA ILE A 270 9.58 6.85 -0.96
C ILE A 270 9.38 6.62 -2.44
N ARG A 271 8.77 7.58 -3.13
CA ARG A 271 8.48 7.48 -4.57
C ARG A 271 9.36 8.48 -5.32
N PHE A 272 10.20 7.97 -6.21
CA PHE A 272 10.83 8.79 -7.24
C PHE A 272 9.87 8.85 -8.42
N VAL A 273 9.43 10.05 -8.76
CA VAL A 273 8.36 10.27 -9.73
C VAL A 273 8.79 11.27 -10.79
N ALA A 274 8.15 11.20 -11.95
CA ALA A 274 8.19 12.22 -12.98
C ALA A 274 6.79 12.76 -13.26
N ASP A 275 6.72 13.82 -14.07
CA ASP A 275 5.46 14.41 -14.52
C ASP A 275 4.55 14.79 -13.33
N GLU A 276 5.16 15.46 -12.33
CA GLU A 276 4.46 15.95 -11.13
C GLU A 276 3.75 14.86 -10.32
N GLY A 277 4.30 13.64 -10.32
CA GLY A 277 3.75 12.48 -9.61
C GLY A 277 2.94 11.54 -10.49
N ALA A 278 2.62 11.92 -11.73
CA ALA A 278 1.85 11.07 -12.63
C ALA A 278 2.62 9.83 -13.05
N ARG A 279 3.94 9.93 -13.20
CA ARG A 279 4.81 8.82 -13.60
C ARG A 279 5.55 8.25 -12.40
N LEU A 280 5.43 6.95 -12.17
CA LEU A 280 6.19 6.27 -11.13
C LEU A 280 7.48 5.69 -11.71
N LEU A 281 8.63 6.20 -11.28
CA LEU A 281 9.95 5.79 -11.80
C LEU A 281 10.67 4.81 -10.88
N SER A 282 10.54 4.97 -9.56
CA SER A 282 11.06 4.06 -8.55
C SER A 282 10.25 4.17 -7.25
N LEU A 283 10.12 3.08 -6.48
CA LEU A 283 9.50 3.08 -5.16
C LEU A 283 10.34 2.26 -4.19
N ARG A 284 10.56 2.79 -2.99
CA ARG A 284 11.19 2.09 -1.86
C ARG A 284 10.38 2.33 -0.59
N LEU A 285 10.18 1.26 0.20
CA LEU A 285 9.59 1.37 1.52
C LEU A 285 10.67 1.67 2.57
N LEU A 286 10.34 2.50 3.55
CA LEU A 286 11.20 2.84 4.67
C LEU A 286 10.44 2.64 5.99
N GLN A 287 10.96 1.75 6.84
CA GLN A 287 10.47 1.63 8.21
C GLN A 287 11.19 2.65 9.09
N VAL A 288 10.43 3.60 9.64
CA VAL A 288 10.90 4.52 10.67
C VAL A 288 10.44 3.99 12.01
N ALA A 289 11.38 3.73 12.91
CA ALA A 289 11.06 3.17 14.21
C ALA A 289 11.99 3.74 15.26
N ARG A 290 11.45 4.01 16.45
CA ARG A 290 12.29 4.17 17.63
C ARG A 290 12.91 2.81 17.90
N GLU A 291 14.21 2.77 18.22
CA GLU A 291 14.79 1.55 18.79
C GLU A 291 14.00 1.21 20.05
N VAL A 292 13.19 0.16 20.00
CA VAL A 292 12.82 -0.54 21.21
C VAL A 292 14.11 -1.22 21.64
N GLN A 293 14.72 -0.71 22.69
CA GLN A 293 15.79 -1.42 23.36
C GLN A 293 15.21 -2.76 23.82
N LEU A 294 15.36 -3.80 23.00
CA LEU A 294 15.29 -5.16 23.49
C LEU A 294 16.36 -5.22 24.57
N VAL A 295 15.96 -5.41 25.82
CA VAL A 295 16.87 -5.61 26.95
C VAL A 295 17.97 -6.55 26.45
N PRO A 296 19.25 -6.12 26.46
CA PRO A 296 20.34 -6.92 25.93
C PRO A 296 20.25 -8.34 26.48
N SER A 297 20.44 -9.35 25.63
CA SER A 297 20.49 -10.74 26.03
C SER A 297 21.77 -11.07 26.80
N SER A 298 22.23 -10.18 27.69
CA SER A 298 23.11 -10.59 28.77
C SER A 298 22.33 -11.60 29.60
N SER A 299 22.86 -12.83 29.63
CA SER A 299 22.40 -13.98 30.41
C SER A 299 21.34 -13.64 31.45
N ARG A 300 20.11 -14.11 31.21
CA ARG A 300 19.04 -14.05 32.20
C ARG A 300 19.60 -14.59 33.52
N LEU A 301 19.63 -13.74 34.54
CA LEU A 301 19.71 -14.13 35.94
C LEU A 301 18.88 -15.40 36.18
N ASN A 302 19.34 -16.30 37.05
CA ASN A 302 18.72 -17.59 37.38
C ASN A 302 17.22 -17.44 37.73
N TYR A 303 16.35 -17.50 36.72
CA TYR A 303 14.90 -17.55 36.91
C TYR A 303 14.42 -18.98 36.69
N ARG A 304 13.76 -19.52 37.71
CA ARG A 304 13.07 -20.80 37.68
C ARG A 304 12.12 -20.91 36.48
N ARG A 305 12.21 -22.01 35.74
CA ARG A 305 11.30 -22.29 34.61
C ARG A 305 10.36 -23.42 34.95
N VAL A 306 9.06 -23.15 34.80
CA VAL A 306 8.00 -24.14 34.94
C VAL A 306 7.44 -24.45 33.56
N TYR A 307 7.44 -25.73 33.20
CA TYR A 307 6.93 -26.23 31.93
C TYR A 307 5.72 -27.14 32.19
N VAL A 308 4.55 -26.73 31.73
CA VAL A 308 3.32 -27.54 31.72
C VAL A 308 3.34 -28.42 30.49
N LEU A 309 3.61 -29.70 30.70
CA LEU A 309 3.73 -30.70 29.65
C LEU A 309 2.39 -31.43 29.46
N LEU A 310 1.74 -31.15 28.35
CA LEU A 310 0.45 -31.76 27.98
C LEU A 310 0.66 -33.10 27.28
N PRO A 311 -0.22 -34.09 27.50
CA PRO A 311 -0.11 -35.39 26.86
C PRO A 311 -0.48 -35.31 25.36
N PRO A 312 -0.01 -36.24 24.52
CA PRO A 312 -0.35 -36.28 23.10
C PRO A 312 -1.87 -36.39 22.82
N THR A 313 -2.64 -36.89 23.79
CA THR A 313 -4.09 -37.01 23.72
C THR A 313 -4.84 -35.72 24.05
N ALA A 314 -4.14 -34.65 24.48
CA ALA A 314 -4.77 -33.39 24.88
C ALA A 314 -5.30 -32.63 23.66
N ASP A 315 -6.58 -32.25 23.71
CA ASP A 315 -7.21 -31.40 22.71
C ASP A 315 -7.04 -29.90 23.04
N ILE A 316 -7.65 -29.05 22.22
CA ILE A 316 -7.58 -27.59 22.38
C ILE A 316 -8.14 -27.10 23.73
N HIS A 317 -9.09 -27.81 24.34
CA HIS A 317 -9.69 -27.40 25.61
C HIS A 317 -8.68 -27.55 26.76
N TRP A 318 -7.89 -28.63 26.74
CA TRP A 318 -6.78 -28.82 27.67
C TRP A 318 -5.69 -27.76 27.50
N PHE A 319 -5.36 -27.40 26.26
CA PHE A 319 -4.38 -26.33 25.99
C PHE A 319 -4.86 -24.97 26.52
N VAL A 320 -6.12 -24.61 26.26
CA VAL A 320 -6.71 -23.36 26.77
C VAL A 320 -6.78 -23.34 28.29
N ALA A 321 -7.14 -24.46 28.93
CA ALA A 321 -7.14 -24.59 30.38
C ALA A 321 -5.73 -24.41 30.98
N ALA A 322 -4.72 -25.02 30.37
CA ALA A 322 -3.32 -24.83 30.76
C ALA A 322 -2.88 -23.37 30.62
N ALA A 323 -3.26 -22.70 29.53
CA ALA A 323 -2.96 -21.29 29.30
C ALA A 323 -3.60 -20.37 30.33
N ARG A 324 -4.89 -20.58 30.65
CA ARG A 324 -5.61 -19.83 31.67
C ARG A 324 -5.03 -20.06 33.06
N GLY A 325 -4.73 -21.31 33.40
CA GLY A 325 -4.21 -21.69 34.70
C GLY A 325 -2.79 -21.17 34.95
N SER A 326 -1.97 -21.15 33.90
CA SER A 326 -0.57 -20.72 33.95
C SER A 326 -0.35 -19.21 33.83
N TYR A 327 -1.39 -18.43 33.53
CA TYR A 327 -1.26 -17.02 33.15
C TYR A 327 -0.55 -16.16 34.21
N ASN A 328 -0.89 -16.35 35.49
CA ASN A 328 -0.27 -15.59 36.59
C ASN A 328 1.18 -16.03 36.85
N GLY A 329 1.45 -17.33 36.77
CA GLY A 329 2.78 -17.91 36.97
C GLY A 329 3.71 -17.79 35.77
N ARG A 330 3.21 -17.35 34.61
CA ARG A 330 3.95 -17.22 33.33
C ARG A 330 4.62 -18.53 32.90
N TYR A 331 3.97 -19.67 33.15
CA TYR A 331 4.54 -20.98 32.81
C TYR A 331 4.54 -21.23 31.29
N THR A 332 5.53 -22.00 30.85
CA THR A 332 5.61 -22.45 29.44
C THR A 332 4.69 -23.65 29.25
N ILE A 333 3.99 -23.74 28.12
CA ILE A 333 3.08 -24.85 27.82
C ILE A 333 3.52 -25.50 26.52
N GLY A 334 3.59 -26.82 26.49
CA GLY A 334 3.86 -27.54 25.26
C GLY A 334 3.68 -29.05 25.39
N PHE A 335 4.09 -29.76 24.35
CA PHE A 335 3.80 -31.17 24.13
C PHE A 335 5.06 -32.02 23.95
N SER A 336 6.25 -31.43 24.14
CA SER A 336 7.53 -32.11 23.95
C SER A 336 8.18 -32.35 25.31
N ALA A 337 8.38 -33.62 25.66
CA ALA A 337 9.09 -34.00 26.88
C ALA A 337 10.56 -33.54 26.84
N ASP A 338 11.15 -33.52 25.64
CA ASP A 338 12.52 -33.06 25.43
C ASP A 338 12.64 -31.55 25.65
N ASP A 339 11.71 -30.75 25.11
CA ASP A 339 11.69 -29.29 25.33
C ASP A 339 11.44 -28.94 26.79
N ALA A 340 10.70 -29.79 27.51
CA ALA A 340 10.45 -29.63 28.94
C ALA A 340 11.72 -29.88 29.78
N GLY A 341 12.68 -30.67 29.27
CA GLY A 341 13.90 -31.07 29.97
C GLY A 341 15.18 -30.31 29.56
N ILE A 342 15.25 -29.73 28.36
CA ILE A 342 16.48 -29.10 27.82
C ILE A 342 16.79 -27.72 28.47
N GLY A 343 18.08 -27.42 28.63
CA GLY A 343 18.63 -26.11 28.99
C GLY A 343 19.53 -26.10 30.23
N GLU A 344 20.56 -25.25 30.26
CA GLU A 344 21.49 -25.11 31.39
C GLU A 344 20.92 -24.18 32.47
N TRP A 345 19.96 -24.67 33.26
CA TRP A 345 19.30 -23.86 34.29
C TRP A 345 19.23 -24.60 35.63
N GLU A 346 19.51 -23.90 36.72
CA GLU A 346 19.56 -24.45 38.10
C GLU A 346 18.20 -24.93 38.62
N GLU A 347 17.08 -24.35 38.17
CA GLU A 347 15.73 -24.71 38.63
C GLU A 347 14.73 -24.93 37.47
N ARG A 348 14.71 -26.16 36.93
CA ARG A 348 13.70 -26.62 35.95
C ARG A 348 12.63 -27.42 36.65
N HIS A 349 11.36 -27.11 36.41
CA HIS A 349 10.23 -27.85 36.97
C HIS A 349 9.22 -28.23 35.88
N VAL A 350 9.04 -29.52 35.63
CA VAL A 350 8.06 -30.06 34.71
C VAL A 350 6.80 -30.45 35.47
N LEU A 351 5.68 -29.85 35.07
CA LEU A 351 4.33 -30.22 35.49
C LEU A 351 3.73 -31.11 34.41
N ALA A 352 3.87 -32.42 34.56
CA ALA A 352 3.41 -33.38 33.56
C ALA A 352 1.92 -33.67 33.78
N VAL A 353 1.07 -33.23 32.85
CA VAL A 353 -0.37 -33.43 32.91
C VAL A 353 -0.73 -34.83 32.43
N ASN A 354 -1.48 -35.57 33.25
CA ASN A 354 -1.93 -36.94 32.98
C ASN A 354 -0.82 -37.81 32.36
N PRO A 355 0.33 -37.98 33.02
CA PRO A 355 1.52 -38.61 32.42
C PRO A 355 1.29 -40.07 32.00
N HIS A 356 0.24 -40.72 32.52
CA HIS A 356 -0.20 -42.05 32.12
C HIS A 356 -0.77 -42.11 30.69
N HIS A 357 -1.04 -40.98 30.04
CA HIS A 357 -1.46 -40.90 28.63
C HIS A 357 -0.26 -40.85 27.65
N TRP A 358 0.98 -40.96 28.14
CA TRP A 358 2.17 -41.03 27.30
C TRP A 358 2.49 -42.47 26.88
N PRO A 359 2.86 -42.72 25.60
CA PRO A 359 3.12 -44.08 25.08
C PRO A 359 4.25 -44.83 25.80
N GLU A 360 5.26 -44.10 26.26
CA GLU A 360 6.29 -44.55 27.19
C GLU A 360 5.98 -43.87 28.52
N VAL A 361 5.86 -44.61 29.63
CA VAL A 361 5.39 -44.02 30.90
C VAL A 361 6.34 -42.88 31.30
N LEU A 362 5.88 -41.64 31.09
CA LEU A 362 6.65 -40.44 31.36
C LEU A 362 6.73 -40.29 32.88
N THR A 363 7.87 -40.67 33.46
CA THR A 363 8.08 -40.69 34.91
C THR A 363 9.17 -39.72 35.34
N ALA A 364 9.21 -39.44 36.65
CA ALA A 364 10.34 -38.75 37.28
C ALA A 364 11.69 -39.47 37.02
N ALA A 365 11.69 -40.81 36.88
CA ALA A 365 12.90 -41.58 36.59
C ALA A 365 13.41 -41.33 35.17
N TRP A 366 12.50 -41.22 34.19
CA TRP A 366 12.83 -40.87 32.81
C TRP A 366 13.50 -39.49 32.74
N PHE A 367 12.91 -38.46 33.35
CA PHE A 367 13.54 -37.12 33.40
C PHE A 367 14.87 -37.12 34.15
N ARG A 368 15.03 -37.92 35.21
CA ARG A 368 16.31 -38.02 35.92
C ARG A 368 17.41 -38.65 35.06
N GLN A 369 17.05 -39.63 34.23
CA GLN A 369 17.98 -40.33 33.35
C GLN A 369 18.38 -39.48 32.14
N HIS A 370 17.42 -38.79 31.51
CA HIS A 370 17.64 -38.06 30.25
C HIS A 370 17.93 -36.56 30.45
N TYR A 371 17.44 -35.97 31.54
CA TYR A 371 17.52 -34.51 31.82
C TYR A 371 17.82 -34.24 33.31
N PRO A 372 19.02 -34.59 33.80
CA PRO A 372 19.39 -34.45 35.20
C PRO A 372 19.23 -32.99 35.69
N GLY A 373 18.73 -32.84 36.92
CA GLY A 373 18.41 -31.55 37.54
C GLY A 373 16.96 -31.06 37.32
N THR A 374 16.16 -31.78 36.55
CA THR A 374 14.74 -31.45 36.34
C THR A 374 13.86 -31.93 37.50
N LYS A 375 13.17 -31.02 38.18
CA LYS A 375 12.08 -31.36 39.13
C LYS A 375 10.85 -31.80 38.34
N PHE A 376 10.18 -32.85 38.79
CA PHE A 376 9.02 -33.43 38.11
C PHE A 376 7.84 -33.53 39.07
N THR A 377 6.69 -33.01 38.67
CA THR A 377 5.41 -33.16 39.37
C THR A 377 4.37 -33.70 38.39
N ALA A 378 3.76 -34.83 38.73
CA ALA A 378 2.61 -35.34 37.99
C ALA A 378 1.34 -34.57 38.38
N VAL A 379 0.61 -34.07 37.40
CA VAL A 379 -0.68 -33.42 37.56
C VAL A 379 -1.74 -34.37 37.03
N VAL A 380 -2.60 -34.89 37.92
CA VAL A 380 -3.72 -35.74 37.52
C VAL A 380 -5.00 -34.90 37.54
N ALA A 381 -5.61 -34.73 36.38
CA ALA A 381 -6.82 -33.94 36.18
C ALA A 381 -7.81 -34.74 35.33
N ASN A 382 -9.07 -34.83 35.75
CA ASN A 382 -10.11 -35.58 35.04
C ASN A 382 -10.75 -34.74 33.93
N THR A 383 -10.77 -33.41 34.09
CA THR A 383 -11.33 -32.46 33.13
C THR A 383 -10.40 -31.26 32.90
N PRO A 384 -10.54 -30.51 31.79
CA PRO A 384 -9.79 -29.27 31.58
C PRO A 384 -10.00 -28.24 32.72
N ALA A 385 -11.20 -28.17 33.29
CA ALA A 385 -11.49 -27.28 34.42
C ALA A 385 -10.68 -27.66 35.68
N ASP A 386 -10.49 -28.96 35.93
CA ASP A 386 -9.65 -29.44 37.04
C ASP A 386 -8.20 -29.01 36.85
N LEU A 387 -7.67 -29.11 35.62
CA LEU A 387 -6.31 -28.66 35.30
C LEU A 387 -6.15 -27.15 35.49
N GLU A 388 -7.09 -26.34 34.99
CA GLU A 388 -7.05 -24.89 35.16
C GLU A 388 -7.04 -24.51 36.65
N ALA A 389 -7.92 -25.13 37.45
CA ALA A 389 -7.99 -24.89 38.89
C ALA A 389 -6.71 -25.33 39.61
N TRP A 390 -6.16 -26.51 39.26
CA TRP A 390 -4.92 -27.02 39.84
C TRP A 390 -3.76 -26.06 39.58
N LEU A 391 -3.58 -25.61 38.34
CA LEU A 391 -2.49 -24.70 37.95
C LEU A 391 -2.62 -23.31 38.60
N LYS A 392 -3.83 -22.78 38.78
CA LYS A 392 -4.04 -21.49 39.49
C LYS A 392 -3.64 -21.56 40.95
N ASN A 393 -3.88 -22.70 41.60
CA ASN A 393 -3.64 -22.91 43.02
C ASN A 393 -2.24 -23.47 43.31
N TRP A 394 -1.50 -23.86 42.28
CA TRP A 394 -0.14 -24.35 42.44
C TRP A 394 0.78 -23.18 42.79
N THR A 395 1.01 -23.00 44.09
CA THR A 395 2.06 -22.14 44.63
C THR A 395 3.25 -23.00 44.99
N THR A 396 4.44 -22.45 44.81
CA THR A 396 5.69 -23.20 45.03
C THR A 396 6.27 -22.95 46.41
N ASP A 397 5.44 -22.90 47.44
CA ASP A 397 5.86 -22.86 48.83
C ASP A 397 5.81 -24.25 49.43
N THR A 398 6.79 -25.07 49.07
CA THR A 398 7.21 -26.20 49.89
C THR A 398 8.74 -26.21 49.91
N ASN A 399 9.29 -25.48 50.88
CA ASN A 399 10.53 -25.88 51.53
C ASN A 399 10.28 -27.23 52.22
N THR A 400 10.82 -28.29 51.65
CA THR A 400 11.46 -29.41 52.36
C THR A 400 12.51 -30.00 51.44
#